data_AF-A0A427AGL6-F1
#
_entry.id   AF-A0A427AGL6-F1
#
_cell.length_a   1.000
_cell.length_b   1.000
_cell.length_c   1.000
_cell.angle_alpha   90.00
_cell.angle_beta   90.00
_cell.angle_gamma   90.00
#
_symmetry.space_group_name_H-M   'P 1'
#
loop_
_entity.id
_entity.type
_entity.pdbx_description
1 polymer ?
#
loop_
_entity_poly.entity_id
_entity_poly.type
_entity_poly.pdbx_seq_one_letter_code
_entity_poly.pdbx_strand_id
1 'polypeptide(L)'
;MKTTISTEGPAAKATKKLELELLNWCNCFQDWIRIQRAYVEVLNRWLMKWLPQEQEQTPDGLAPFSPTRLGAPSAFIISNDWQHASKSISEDMVIERMHAFTEIVHSIRKSQEEERRQRREEERLSQVYDKRLKSRQAIQTNGQKHRDEDDSSMALYTMRQRLDEKRSSRRETLKRLQVAASSILPSGLLPIVQELETFTVEALHVYGEVRTSNSGGA
;
A
#
# COMPACT_ATOMS: atom_id res chain seq x y z
N MET A 1 -30.07 -26.30 -4.98
CA MET A 1 -29.46 -25.09 -4.39
C MET A 1 -28.24 -24.73 -5.23
N LYS A 2 -28.40 -23.86 -6.25
CA LYS A 2 -27.27 -23.43 -7.09
C LYS A 2 -26.69 -22.16 -6.46
N THR A 3 -25.64 -22.33 -5.67
CA THR A 3 -24.84 -21.24 -5.14
C THR A 3 -24.12 -20.60 -6.32
N THR A 4 -24.66 -19.50 -6.85
CA THR A 4 -23.95 -18.65 -7.79
C THR A 4 -22.80 -17.99 -7.03
N ILE A 5 -21.65 -18.66 -7.00
CA ILE A 5 -20.37 -18.06 -6.65
C ILE A 5 -20.21 -16.92 -7.64
N SER A 6 -20.45 -15.70 -7.19
CA SER A 6 -20.19 -14.49 -7.94
C SER A 6 -18.68 -14.45 -8.16
N THR A 7 -18.20 -15.04 -9.26
CA THR A 7 -16.80 -15.08 -9.64
C THR A 7 -16.31 -13.65 -9.78
N GLU A 8 -15.51 -13.21 -8.80
CA GLU A 8 -14.77 -11.94 -8.91
C GLU A 8 -13.99 -11.94 -10.23
N GLY A 9 -14.13 -10.86 -10.99
CA GLY A 9 -13.42 -10.69 -12.24
C GLY A 9 -11.90 -10.74 -12.04
N PRO A 10 -11.12 -11.15 -13.05
CA PRO A 10 -9.65 -11.24 -12.96
C PRO A 10 -8.99 -9.95 -12.44
N ALA A 11 -9.51 -8.79 -12.84
CA ALA A 11 -9.02 -7.48 -12.41
C ALA A 11 -9.21 -7.24 -10.90
N ALA A 12 -10.36 -7.59 -10.32
CA ALA A 12 -10.62 -7.40 -8.89
C ALA A 12 -9.71 -8.31 -8.03
N LYS A 13 -9.48 -9.55 -8.49
CA LYS A 13 -8.53 -10.47 -7.86
C LYS A 13 -7.10 -9.93 -7.93
N ALA A 14 -6.69 -9.40 -9.08
CA ALA A 14 -5.38 -8.79 -9.25
C ALA A 14 -5.18 -7.58 -8.34
N THR A 15 -6.17 -6.68 -8.23
CA THR A 15 -6.11 -5.52 -7.33
C THR A 15 -6.01 -5.94 -5.86
N LYS A 16 -6.81 -6.92 -5.42
CA LYS A 16 -6.73 -7.45 -4.06
C LYS A 16 -5.38 -8.11 -3.77
N LYS A 17 -4.85 -8.87 -4.73
CA LYS A 17 -3.50 -9.47 -4.61
C LYS A 17 -2.45 -8.37 -4.51
N LEU A 18 -2.51 -7.35 -5.36
CA LEU A 18 -1.58 -6.23 -5.32
C LEU A 18 -1.58 -5.53 -3.95
N GLU A 19 -2.75 -5.24 -3.37
CA GLU A 19 -2.87 -4.66 -2.03
C GLU A 19 -2.17 -5.53 -0.96
N LEU A 20 -2.37 -6.85 -1.01
CA LEU A 20 -1.72 -7.78 -0.09
C LEU A 20 -0.20 -7.81 -0.25
N GLU A 21 0.29 -7.84 -1.49
CA GLU A 21 1.72 -7.85 -1.77
C GLU A 21 2.39 -6.53 -1.35
N LEU A 22 1.70 -5.39 -1.46
CA LEU A 22 2.22 -4.09 -0.99
C LEU A 22 2.34 -4.04 0.54
N LEU A 23 1.33 -4.54 1.25
CA LEU A 23 1.41 -4.70 2.71
C LEU A 23 2.56 -5.62 3.12
N ASN A 24 2.69 -6.76 2.43
CA ASN A 24 3.78 -7.70 2.65
C ASN A 24 5.14 -7.05 2.38
N TRP A 25 5.28 -6.31 1.29
CA TRP A 25 6.51 -5.60 0.95
C TRP A 25 6.91 -4.59 2.03
N CYS A 26 5.96 -3.78 2.50
CA CYS A 26 6.19 -2.83 3.59
C CYS A 26 6.68 -3.53 4.88
N ASN A 27 6.02 -4.63 5.26
CA ASN A 27 6.43 -5.42 6.42
C ASN A 27 7.84 -6.02 6.24
N CYS A 28 8.13 -6.61 5.08
CA CYS A 28 9.45 -7.16 4.78
C CYS A 28 10.54 -6.09 4.82
N PHE A 29 10.27 -4.89 4.33
CA PHE A 29 11.20 -3.77 4.37
C PHE A 29 11.48 -3.32 5.81
N GLN A 30 10.44 -3.11 6.62
CA GLN A 30 10.58 -2.78 8.04
C GLN A 30 11.35 -3.86 8.81
N ASP A 31 11.01 -5.13 8.57
CA ASP A 31 11.68 -6.27 9.19
C ASP A 31 13.16 -6.33 8.80
N TRP A 32 13.48 -6.10 7.53
CA TRP A 32 14.85 -6.05 7.05
C TRP A 32 15.67 -4.98 7.76
N ILE A 33 15.17 -3.74 7.85
CA ILE A 33 15.82 -2.64 8.58
C ILE A 33 16.01 -2.99 10.05
N ARG A 34 14.94 -3.50 10.70
CA ARG A 34 14.97 -3.89 12.11
C ARG A 34 16.01 -4.98 12.37
N ILE A 35 16.06 -6.02 11.55
CA ILE A 35 17.00 -7.14 11.70
C ILE A 35 18.44 -6.65 11.50
N GLN A 36 18.69 -5.79 10.51
CA GLN A 36 20.02 -5.21 10.31
C GLN A 36 20.47 -4.40 11.54
N ARG A 37 19.63 -3.48 12.03
CA ARG A 37 19.95 -2.68 13.23
C ARG A 37 20.17 -3.55 14.47
N ALA A 38 19.32 -4.55 14.69
CA ALA A 38 19.44 -5.46 15.81
C ALA A 38 20.73 -6.29 15.76
N TYR A 39 21.12 -6.76 14.57
CA TYR A 39 22.38 -7.46 14.37
C TYR A 39 23.58 -6.59 14.78
N VAL A 40 23.65 -5.36 14.28
CA VAL A 40 24.76 -4.42 14.60
C VAL A 40 24.78 -4.11 16.09
N GLU A 41 23.61 -3.93 16.70
CA GLU A 41 23.47 -3.66 18.13
C GLU A 41 23.95 -4.83 19.00
N VAL A 42 23.60 -6.07 18.64
CA VAL A 42 24.06 -7.27 19.34
C VAL A 42 25.56 -7.47 19.17
N LEU A 43 26.09 -7.27 17.96
CA LEU A 43 27.52 -7.33 17.69
C LEU A 43 28.30 -6.31 18.54
N ASN A 44 27.83 -5.06 18.58
CA ASN A 44 28.48 -4.02 19.36
C ASN A 44 28.46 -4.36 20.87
N ARG A 45 27.30 -4.77 21.41
CA ARG A 45 27.19 -5.21 22.81
C ARG A 45 28.09 -6.41 23.13
N TRP A 46 28.26 -7.32 22.19
CA TRP A 46 29.17 -8.46 22.37
C TRP A 46 30.63 -7.98 22.44
N LEU A 47 31.06 -7.08 21.55
CA LEU A 47 32.40 -6.51 21.56
C LEU A 47 32.71 -5.69 22.82
N MET A 48 31.71 -4.98 23.37
CA MET A 48 31.87 -4.23 24.63
C MET A 48 32.30 -5.12 25.81
N LYS A 49 31.90 -6.40 25.83
CA LYS A 49 32.27 -7.33 26.92
C LYS A 49 33.77 -7.65 26.94
N TRP A 50 34.49 -7.38 25.85
CA TRP A 50 35.91 -7.67 25.71
C TRP A 50 36.80 -6.43 25.88
N LEU A 51 36.21 -5.27 26.20
CA LEU A 51 36.96 -4.07 26.49
C LEU A 51 37.57 -4.14 27.90
N PRO A 52 38.83 -3.72 28.09
CA PRO A 52 39.41 -3.54 29.41
C PRO A 52 38.51 -2.61 30.24
N GLN A 53 38.09 -3.06 31.42
CA GLN A 53 37.16 -2.33 32.29
C GLN A 53 37.85 -1.25 33.14
N GLU A 54 39.13 -1.00 32.91
CA GLU A 54 39.95 -0.10 33.72
C GLU A 54 39.63 1.36 33.38
N GLN A 55 38.74 1.97 34.16
CA GLN A 55 38.62 3.41 34.19
C GLN A 55 39.91 3.99 34.77
N GLU A 56 40.67 4.74 33.97
CA GLU A 56 41.76 5.57 34.48
C GLU A 56 41.19 6.56 35.51
N GLN A 57 41.55 6.36 36.79
CA GLN A 57 41.30 7.37 37.82
C GLN A 57 42.30 8.50 37.62
N THR A 58 41.83 9.63 37.10
CA THR A 58 42.60 10.87 37.10
C THR A 58 42.42 11.61 38.42
N PRO A 59 43.38 12.48 38.84
CA PRO A 59 43.25 13.27 40.07
C PRO A 59 41.97 14.10 40.16
N ASP A 60 41.38 14.44 39.00
CA ASP A 60 40.13 15.20 38.85
C ASP A 60 38.85 14.33 38.80
N GLY A 61 38.97 13.00 38.96
CA GLY A 61 37.85 12.05 38.93
C GLY A 61 37.94 11.00 37.81
N LEU A 62 36.82 10.33 37.51
CA LEU A 62 36.72 9.35 36.43
C LEU A 62 36.85 10.05 35.07
N ALA A 63 37.86 9.70 34.27
CA ALA A 63 38.03 10.24 32.94
C ALA A 63 36.83 9.86 32.02
N PRO A 64 36.32 10.78 31.18
CA PRO A 64 35.27 10.46 30.21
C PRO A 64 35.75 9.36 29.25
N PHE A 65 34.86 8.43 28.93
CA PHE A 65 35.16 7.29 28.07
C PHE A 65 35.65 7.76 26.69
N SER A 66 36.90 7.42 26.35
CA SER A 66 37.46 7.64 25.03
C SER A 66 37.97 6.29 24.49
N PRO A 67 37.30 5.70 23.48
CA PRO A 67 37.66 4.39 22.92
C PRO A 67 39.13 4.31 22.52
N THR A 68 39.65 5.37 21.90
CA THR A 68 41.03 5.46 21.42
C THR A 68 42.05 5.58 22.55
N ARG A 69 41.70 6.23 23.68
CA ARG A 69 42.58 6.35 24.85
C ARG A 69 42.62 5.07 25.69
N LEU A 70 41.53 4.29 25.67
CA LEU A 70 41.38 3.05 26.44
C LEU A 70 41.89 1.80 25.70
N GLY A 71 42.58 1.97 24.57
CA GLY A 71 43.10 0.86 23.77
C GLY A 71 42.00 -0.03 23.18
N ALA A 72 40.80 0.53 22.91
CA ALA A 72 39.71 -0.25 22.36
C ALA A 72 40.11 -0.86 21.01
N PRO A 73 39.89 -2.17 20.78
CA PRO A 73 40.19 -2.79 19.51
C PRO A 73 39.51 -2.07 18.36
N SER A 74 40.17 -1.97 17.21
CA SER A 74 39.60 -1.34 16.00
C SER A 74 38.24 -1.92 15.61
N ALA A 75 38.04 -3.23 15.83
CA ALA A 75 36.77 -3.90 15.63
C ALA A 75 35.62 -3.30 16.47
N PHE A 76 35.90 -2.89 17.71
CA PHE A 76 34.91 -2.21 18.56
C PHE A 76 34.58 -0.82 18.02
N ILE A 77 35.59 -0.04 17.63
CA ILE A 77 35.40 1.31 17.08
C ILE A 77 34.53 1.26 15.82
N ILE A 78 34.87 0.39 14.87
CA ILE A 78 34.08 0.16 13.64
C ILE A 78 32.64 -0.22 13.98
N SER A 79 32.45 -1.19 14.89
CA SER A 79 31.12 -1.64 15.26
C SER A 79 30.29 -0.58 15.98
N ASN A 80 30.93 0.27 16.80
CA ASN A 80 30.26 1.36 17.49
C ASN A 80 29.81 2.44 16.52
N ASP A 81 30.70 2.87 15.63
CA ASP A 81 30.38 3.83 14.57
C ASP A 81 29.29 3.29 13.65
N TRP A 82 29.38 2.03 13.25
CA TRP A 82 28.37 1.38 12.42
C TRP A 82 27.00 1.34 13.12
N GLN A 83 26.97 1.07 14.43
CA GLN A 83 25.74 1.10 15.21
C GLN A 83 25.12 2.50 15.23
N HIS A 84 25.92 3.53 15.46
CA HIS A 84 25.46 4.92 15.45
C HIS A 84 24.96 5.34 14.07
N ALA A 85 25.73 5.05 13.01
CA ALA A 85 25.38 5.25 11.60
C ALA A 85 24.06 4.56 11.23
N SER A 86 23.87 3.29 11.61
CA SER A 86 22.64 2.55 11.30
C SER A 86 21.37 3.15 11.93
N LYS A 87 21.53 3.91 13.03
CA LYS A 87 20.43 4.57 13.74
C LYS A 87 20.12 5.96 13.20
N SER A 88 21.06 6.61 12.51
CA SER A 88 20.85 7.97 11.98
C SER A 88 20.10 7.97 10.64
N ILE A 89 20.21 6.90 9.85
CA ILE A 89 19.50 6.75 8.58
C ILE A 89 18.00 6.53 8.88
N SER A 90 17.12 7.35 8.32
CA SER A 90 15.65 7.19 8.48
C SER A 90 15.03 6.42 7.31
N GLU A 91 14.17 5.46 7.61
CA GLU A 91 13.37 4.69 6.66
C GLU A 91 11.93 5.21 6.49
N ASP A 92 11.55 6.27 7.23
CA ASP A 92 10.16 6.69 7.41
C ASP A 92 9.50 7.12 6.11
N MET A 93 10.22 7.87 5.25
CA MET A 93 9.68 8.32 3.96
C MET A 93 9.39 7.16 3.03
N VAL A 94 10.25 6.14 3.00
CA VAL A 94 10.00 4.92 2.21
C VAL A 94 8.73 4.22 2.68
N ILE A 95 8.58 4.05 4.00
CA ILE A 95 7.40 3.44 4.62
C ILE A 95 6.14 4.27 4.31
N GLU A 96 6.21 5.59 4.42
CA GLU A 96 5.10 6.49 4.11
C GLU A 96 4.64 6.32 2.66
N ARG A 97 5.57 6.28 1.69
CA ARG A 97 5.21 6.05 0.28
C ARG A 97 4.61 4.67 0.04
N MET A 98 5.11 3.63 0.71
CA MET A 98 4.54 2.27 0.61
C MET A 98 3.10 2.23 1.14
N HIS A 99 2.83 2.90 2.26
CA HIS A 99 1.47 3.04 2.79
C HIS A 99 0.58 3.86 1.86
N ALA A 100 1.06 5.00 1.36
CA ALA A 100 0.32 5.82 0.42
C ALA A 100 -0.07 5.04 -0.85
N PHE A 101 0.84 4.22 -1.39
CA PHE A 101 0.51 3.36 -2.53
C PHE A 101 -0.55 2.31 -2.15
N THR A 102 -0.43 1.69 -0.99
CA THR A 102 -1.42 0.73 -0.50
C THR A 102 -2.82 1.37 -0.42
N GLU A 103 -2.93 2.61 0.07
CA GLU A 103 -4.20 3.35 0.13
C GLU A 103 -4.78 3.66 -1.27
N ILE A 104 -3.92 3.98 -2.25
CA ILE A 104 -4.35 4.16 -3.65
C ILE A 104 -4.97 2.87 -4.18
N VAL A 105 -4.31 1.73 -3.99
CA VAL A 105 -4.81 0.41 -4.43
C VAL A 105 -6.11 0.06 -3.70
N HIS A 106 -6.18 0.34 -2.40
CA HIS A 106 -7.36 0.12 -1.56
C HIS A 106 -8.58 0.93 -2.06
N SER A 107 -8.37 2.19 -2.43
CA SER A 107 -9.40 3.06 -3.02
C SER A 107 -9.91 2.53 -4.36
N ILE A 108 -9.01 2.02 -5.21
CA ILE A 108 -9.36 1.36 -6.47
C ILE A 108 -10.18 0.10 -6.21
N ARG A 109 -9.81 -0.73 -5.23
CA ARG A 109 -10.58 -1.91 -4.84
C ARG A 109 -12.00 -1.55 -4.40
N LYS A 110 -12.16 -0.54 -3.55
CA LYS A 110 -13.48 -0.02 -3.14
C LYS A 110 -14.31 0.44 -4.34
N SER A 111 -13.68 1.13 -5.29
CA SER A 111 -14.33 1.60 -6.51
C SER A 111 -14.75 0.47 -7.44
N GLN A 112 -13.96 -0.60 -7.54
CA GLN A 112 -14.34 -1.82 -8.27
C GLN A 112 -15.52 -2.54 -7.62
N GLU A 113 -15.55 -2.61 -6.28
CA GLU A 113 -16.68 -3.19 -5.55
C GLU A 113 -17.98 -2.39 -5.76
N GLU A 114 -17.88 -1.06 -5.77
CA GLU A 114 -18.97 -0.16 -6.09
C GLU A 114 -19.48 -0.37 -7.52
N GLU A 115 -18.61 -0.38 -8.53
CA GLU A 115 -19.00 -0.64 -9.92
C GLU A 115 -19.73 -1.98 -10.04
N ARG A 116 -19.21 -3.02 -9.39
CA ARG A 116 -19.82 -4.35 -9.40
C ARG A 116 -21.18 -4.35 -8.73
N ARG A 117 -21.39 -3.55 -7.69
CA ARG A 117 -22.67 -3.39 -7.00
C ARG A 117 -23.67 -2.65 -7.88
N GLN A 118 -23.26 -1.57 -8.51
CA GLN A 118 -24.08 -0.82 -9.45
C GLN A 118 -24.48 -1.65 -10.68
N ARG A 119 -23.55 -2.45 -11.21
CA ARG A 119 -23.80 -3.38 -12.31
C ARG A 119 -24.90 -4.38 -11.99
N ARG A 120 -24.83 -5.03 -10.81
CA ARG A 120 -25.86 -5.99 -10.36
C ARG A 120 -27.23 -5.34 -10.20
N GLU A 121 -27.28 -4.10 -9.68
CA GLU A 121 -28.55 -3.39 -9.54
C GLU A 121 -29.10 -2.94 -10.90
N GLU A 122 -28.25 -2.50 -11.84
CA GLU A 122 -28.65 -2.22 -13.23
C GLU A 122 -29.22 -3.47 -13.90
N GLU A 123 -28.55 -4.62 -13.79
CA GLU A 123 -29.02 -5.89 -14.33
C GLU A 123 -30.39 -6.28 -13.73
N ARG A 124 -30.57 -6.10 -12.42
CA ARG A 124 -31.84 -6.36 -11.74
C ARG A 124 -32.96 -5.45 -12.25
N LEU A 125 -32.69 -4.14 -12.35
CA LEU A 125 -33.64 -3.15 -12.86
C LEU A 125 -34.01 -3.43 -14.32
N SER A 126 -33.03 -3.79 -15.15
CA SER A 126 -33.26 -4.17 -16.55
C SER A 126 -34.15 -5.39 -16.65
N GLN A 127 -33.90 -6.44 -15.85
CA GLN A 127 -34.74 -7.64 -15.84
C GLN A 127 -36.18 -7.35 -15.42
N VAL A 128 -36.40 -6.48 -14.42
CA VAL A 128 -37.74 -6.09 -13.98
C VAL A 128 -38.44 -5.28 -15.07
N TYR A 129 -37.73 -4.35 -15.70
CA TYR A 129 -38.23 -3.56 -16.82
C TYR A 129 -38.65 -4.45 -18.00
N ASP A 130 -37.78 -5.38 -18.42
CA ASP A 130 -38.04 -6.30 -19.53
C ASP A 130 -39.25 -7.21 -19.26
N LYS A 131 -39.39 -7.71 -18.03
CA LYS A 131 -40.55 -8.51 -17.63
C LYS A 131 -41.86 -7.73 -17.73
N ARG A 132 -41.88 -6.48 -17.25
CA ARG A 132 -43.07 -5.61 -17.31
C ARG A 132 -43.39 -5.17 -18.74
N LEU A 133 -42.37 -4.94 -19.56
CA LEU A 133 -42.54 -4.61 -20.97
C LEU A 133 -43.18 -5.79 -21.72
N LYS A 134 -42.68 -7.00 -21.51
CA LYS A 134 -43.24 -8.23 -22.11
C LYS A 134 -44.67 -8.51 -21.64
N SER A 135 -44.97 -8.34 -20.35
CA SER A 135 -46.34 -8.52 -19.85
C SER A 135 -47.31 -7.53 -20.48
N ARG A 136 -46.92 -6.27 -20.66
CA ARG A 136 -47.75 -5.27 -21.34
C ARG A 136 -47.99 -5.62 -22.80
N GLN A 137 -46.95 -6.05 -23.52
CA GLN A 137 -47.08 -6.49 -24.92
C GLN A 137 -48.06 -7.65 -25.06
N ALA A 138 -48.00 -8.65 -24.16
CA ALA A 138 -48.90 -9.80 -24.16
C ALA A 138 -50.38 -9.43 -23.88
N ILE A 139 -50.62 -8.43 -23.02
CA ILE A 139 -51.98 -7.93 -22.73
C ILE A 139 -52.55 -7.17 -23.94
N GLN A 140 -51.72 -6.37 -24.63
CA GLN A 140 -52.12 -5.64 -25.84
C GLN A 140 -52.49 -6.57 -26.99
N THR A 141 -51.77 -7.69 -27.16
CA THR A 141 -52.08 -8.69 -28.19
C THR A 141 -53.39 -9.45 -27.93
N ASN A 142 -53.87 -9.51 -26.69
CA ASN A 142 -55.11 -10.20 -26.31
C ASN A 142 -56.37 -9.31 -26.32
N GLY A 143 -56.28 -8.05 -26.80
CA GLY A 143 -57.45 -7.23 -27.13
C GLY A 143 -58.20 -6.58 -25.96
N GLN A 144 -57.68 -6.63 -24.73
CA GLN A 144 -58.38 -6.14 -23.54
C GLN A 144 -57.95 -4.71 -23.19
N LYS A 145 -58.63 -3.70 -23.77
CA LYS A 145 -58.40 -2.28 -23.48
C LYS A 145 -59.09 -1.85 -22.19
N HIS A 146 -58.33 -1.71 -21.12
CA HIS A 146 -58.78 -1.07 -19.87
C HIS A 146 -58.38 0.40 -19.81
N ARG A 147 -59.16 1.20 -19.06
CA ARG A 147 -58.90 2.63 -18.77
C ARG A 147 -57.58 2.90 -18.02
N ASP A 148 -56.90 1.87 -17.54
CA ASP A 148 -55.64 1.92 -16.77
C ASP A 148 -54.37 1.96 -17.64
N GLU A 149 -54.52 2.09 -18.98
CA GLU A 149 -53.39 2.13 -19.92
C GLU A 149 -52.40 3.28 -19.65
N ASP A 150 -52.92 4.43 -19.17
CA ASP A 150 -52.13 5.64 -18.98
C ASP A 150 -51.24 5.55 -17.72
N ASP A 151 -51.80 5.05 -16.61
CA ASP A 151 -51.06 4.82 -15.36
C ASP A 151 -49.97 3.75 -15.54
N SER A 152 -50.28 2.66 -16.26
CA SER A 152 -49.28 1.64 -16.60
C SER A 152 -48.21 2.17 -17.57
N SER A 153 -48.53 3.13 -18.43
CA SER A 153 -47.56 3.75 -19.34
C SER A 153 -46.58 4.64 -18.58
N MET A 154 -47.09 5.45 -17.65
CA MET A 154 -46.28 6.29 -16.75
C MET A 154 -45.38 5.44 -15.84
N ALA A 155 -45.87 4.31 -15.34
CA ALA A 155 -45.06 3.38 -14.56
C ALA A 155 -43.87 2.79 -15.37
N LEU A 156 -44.05 2.47 -16.65
CA LEU A 156 -42.95 1.99 -17.51
C LEU A 156 -41.97 3.11 -17.88
N TYR A 157 -42.48 4.32 -18.12
CA TYR A 157 -41.64 5.48 -18.39
C TYR A 157 -40.74 5.81 -17.19
N THR A 158 -41.30 5.86 -15.98
CA THR A 158 -40.54 6.11 -14.74
C THR A 158 -39.50 5.01 -14.46
N MET A 159 -39.81 3.74 -14.75
CA MET A 159 -38.83 2.66 -14.64
C MET A 159 -37.69 2.78 -15.65
N ARG A 160 -38.00 3.16 -16.90
CA ARG A 160 -36.99 3.43 -17.92
C ARG A 160 -36.07 4.56 -17.50
N GLN A 161 -36.64 5.66 -17.01
CA GLN A 161 -35.87 6.79 -16.52
C GLN A 161 -34.89 6.38 -15.41
N ARG A 162 -35.35 5.62 -14.41
CA ARG A 162 -34.48 5.10 -13.33
C ARG A 162 -33.35 4.21 -13.85
N LEU A 163 -33.61 3.39 -14.87
CA LEU A 163 -32.59 2.54 -15.49
C LEU A 163 -31.52 3.38 -16.21
N ASP A 164 -31.95 4.42 -16.94
CA ASP A 164 -31.04 5.32 -17.67
C ASP A 164 -30.20 6.18 -16.70
N GLU A 165 -30.79 6.66 -15.61
CA GLU A 165 -30.08 7.32 -14.51
C GLU A 165 -29.04 6.37 -13.89
N LYS A 166 -29.41 5.12 -13.62
CA LYS A 166 -28.48 4.12 -13.05
C LYS A 166 -27.32 3.80 -13.99
N ARG A 167 -27.60 3.67 -15.29
CA ARG A 167 -26.58 3.47 -16.33
C ARG A 167 -25.61 4.64 -16.42
N SER A 168 -26.12 5.86 -16.31
CA SER A 168 -25.32 7.08 -16.35
C SER A 168 -24.39 7.14 -15.14
N SER A 169 -24.92 6.90 -13.94
CA SER A 169 -24.14 6.80 -12.70
C SER A 169 -23.04 5.74 -12.78
N ARG A 170 -23.35 4.52 -13.27
CA ARG A 170 -22.35 3.46 -13.45
C ARG A 170 -21.24 3.84 -14.43
N ARG A 171 -21.61 4.50 -15.53
CA ARG A 171 -20.64 4.95 -16.54
C ARG A 171 -19.66 5.96 -15.96
N GLU A 172 -20.11 6.86 -15.09
CA GLU A 172 -19.24 7.82 -14.39
C GLU A 172 -18.30 7.12 -13.42
N THR A 173 -18.79 6.16 -12.63
CA THR A 173 -17.96 5.37 -11.72
C THR A 173 -16.88 4.60 -12.50
N LEU A 174 -17.23 4.00 -13.63
CA LEU A 174 -16.28 3.28 -14.49
C LEU A 174 -15.21 4.21 -15.07
N LYS A 175 -15.57 5.41 -15.52
CA LYS A 175 -14.62 6.41 -16.02
C LYS A 175 -13.60 6.79 -14.93
N ARG A 176 -14.07 7.09 -13.72
CA ARG A 176 -13.19 7.42 -12.58
C ARG A 176 -12.25 6.26 -12.24
N LEU A 177 -12.78 5.04 -12.22
CA LEU A 177 -11.99 3.83 -11.99
C LEU A 177 -10.90 3.65 -13.06
N GLN A 178 -11.24 3.84 -14.34
CA GLN A 178 -10.28 3.71 -15.43
C GLN A 178 -9.16 4.74 -15.34
N VAL A 179 -9.50 6.00 -15.02
CA VAL A 179 -8.50 7.05 -14.81
C VAL A 179 -7.56 6.66 -13.67
N ALA A 180 -8.10 6.30 -12.50
CA ALA A 180 -7.30 5.90 -11.34
C ALA A 180 -6.44 4.66 -11.60
N ALA A 181 -6.96 3.67 -12.33
CA ALA A 181 -6.22 2.46 -12.68
C ALA A 181 -5.07 2.76 -13.66
N SER A 182 -5.26 3.71 -14.60
CA SER A 182 -4.21 4.07 -15.56
C SER A 182 -3.04 4.83 -14.92
N SER A 183 -3.29 5.58 -13.85
CA SER A 183 -2.27 6.33 -13.12
C SER A 183 -1.73 5.60 -11.88
N ILE A 184 -2.16 4.35 -11.62
CA ILE A 184 -1.85 3.63 -10.37
C ILE A 184 -0.34 3.45 -10.14
N LEU A 185 0.42 3.08 -11.18
CA LEU A 185 1.86 2.84 -11.06
C LEU A 185 2.65 4.16 -10.99
N PRO A 186 2.41 5.15 -11.87
CA PRO A 186 3.10 6.45 -11.75
C PRO A 186 2.82 7.19 -10.44
N SER A 187 1.60 7.09 -9.90
CA SER A 187 1.24 7.77 -8.65
C SER A 187 1.63 7.02 -7.39
N GLY A 188 1.76 5.69 -7.46
CA GLY A 188 2.02 4.84 -6.32
C GLY A 188 3.44 4.26 -6.26
N LEU A 189 3.86 3.57 -7.33
CA LEU A 189 5.14 2.84 -7.34
C LEU A 189 6.34 3.77 -7.52
N LEU A 190 6.24 4.76 -8.42
CA LEU A 190 7.36 5.66 -8.73
C LEU A 190 7.87 6.42 -7.49
N PRO A 191 7.01 7.02 -6.64
CA PRO A 191 7.47 7.66 -5.41
C PRO A 191 8.23 6.71 -4.47
N ILE A 192 7.84 5.44 -4.39
CA ILE A 192 8.55 4.46 -3.55
C ILE A 192 9.95 4.23 -4.08
N VAL A 193 10.11 4.06 -5.40
CA VAL A 193 11.43 3.86 -6.01
C VAL A 193 12.33 5.08 -5.81
N GLN A 194 11.78 6.29 -5.90
CA GLN A 194 12.51 7.53 -5.66
C GLN A 194 12.97 7.65 -4.20
N GLU A 195 12.10 7.37 -3.22
CA GLU A 195 12.50 7.39 -1.83
C GLU A 195 13.49 6.26 -1.48
N LEU A 196 13.35 5.09 -2.11
CA LEU A 196 14.34 4.01 -1.96
C LEU A 196 15.71 4.43 -2.50
N GLU A 197 15.75 5.12 -3.64
CA GLU A 197 17.00 5.68 -4.19
C GLU A 197 17.62 6.67 -3.20
N THR A 198 16.86 7.65 -2.72
CA THR A 198 17.30 8.62 -1.69
C THR A 198 17.83 7.90 -0.45
N PHE A 199 17.06 6.95 0.09
CA PHE A 199 17.45 6.14 1.24
C PHE A 199 18.77 5.40 1.02
N THR A 200 18.97 4.80 -0.17
CA THR A 200 20.23 4.08 -0.47
C THR A 200 21.42 5.01 -0.61
N VAL A 201 21.24 6.21 -1.18
CA VAL A 201 22.29 7.23 -1.28
C VAL A 201 22.68 7.74 0.11
N GLU A 202 21.70 8.04 0.97
CA GLU A 202 21.93 8.42 2.36
C GLU A 202 22.67 7.32 3.13
N ALA A 203 22.20 6.08 3.03
CA ALA A 203 22.83 4.95 3.70
C ALA A 203 24.28 4.75 3.23
N LEU A 204 24.56 4.88 1.93
CA LEU A 204 25.92 4.80 1.39
C LEU A 204 26.81 5.91 1.94
N HIS A 205 26.30 7.13 2.01
CA HIS A 205 27.03 8.26 2.55
C HIS A 205 27.37 8.06 4.03
N VAL A 206 26.38 7.77 4.86
CA VAL A 206 26.53 7.59 6.31
C VAL A 206 27.43 6.40 6.64
N TYR A 207 27.30 5.27 5.93
CA TYR A 207 28.19 4.13 6.14
C TYR A 207 29.62 4.38 5.64
N GLY A 208 29.82 5.29 4.68
CA GLY A 208 31.15 5.72 4.25
C GLY A 208 31.93 6.49 5.33
N GLU A 209 31.25 7.09 6.30
CA GLU A 209 31.87 7.82 7.42
C GLU A 209 32.36 6.90 8.56
N VAL A 210 32.00 5.61 8.52
CA VAL A 210 32.45 4.63 9.52
C VAL A 210 33.96 4.49 9.47
N ARG A 211 34.64 4.76 10.59
CA ARG A 211 36.11 4.74 10.66
C ARG A 211 36.63 3.32 10.46
N THR A 212 37.33 3.09 9.35
CA THR A 212 38.07 1.83 9.11
C THR A 212 39.57 2.05 9.35
N SER A 213 40.29 1.02 9.82
CA SER A 213 41.69 1.14 10.24
C SER A 213 42.71 1.43 9.10
N ASN A 214 42.27 1.78 7.89
CA ASN A 214 43.14 1.87 6.72
C ASN A 214 43.20 3.28 6.07
N SER A 215 43.23 4.35 6.87
CA SER A 215 43.48 5.72 6.37
C SER A 215 44.85 6.28 6.76
N GLY A 216 45.85 5.44 7.05
CA GLY A 216 47.21 5.85 7.36
C GLY A 216 48.23 4.91 6.71
N GLY A 217 48.62 5.22 5.47
CA GLY A 217 49.56 4.40 4.71
C GLY A 217 49.86 4.95 3.32
N ALA A 218 50.39 6.18 3.26
CA ALA A 218 51.26 6.68 2.20
C ALA A 218 52.13 7.80 2.78
#